data_AF-A0A351CW89-F1
#
_entry.id   AF-A0A351CW89-F1
#
_cell.length_a   1.000
_cell.length_b   1.000
_cell.length_c   1.000
_cell.angle_alpha   90.00
_cell.angle_beta   90.00
_cell.angle_gamma   90.00
#
_symmetry.space_group_name_H-M   'P 1'
#
loop_
_entity.id
_entity.type
_entity.pdbx_description
1 polymer ?
#
loop_
_entity_poly.entity_id
_entity_poly.type
_entity_poly.pdbx_seq_one_letter_code
_entity_poly.pdbx_strand_id
1 'polypeptide(L)'
;MGFLGWLEGTSYAGWVAASLWGWAIMLSLHAIGIAAIVGIVFVVSFRLLGLYKSIPCASLSKYLEIAWYGVVLNVITGLSIFTTQATYYITSLPFLLKITFIIFGCVNIAYMQKVLKRDAGNWDTAKAVPTFGIVLAGCSMLFWTMAVITGRLIAYM
;
A
#
# COMPACT_ATOMS: atom_id res chain seq x y z
N MET A 1 -24.07 -15.26 -3.23
CA MET A 1 -23.82 -14.29 -4.32
C MET A 1 -24.72 -13.04 -4.31
N GLY A 2 -25.70 -12.88 -3.41
CA GLY A 2 -26.68 -11.78 -3.46
C GLY A 2 -26.09 -10.36 -3.38
N PHE A 3 -25.34 -10.04 -2.32
CA PHE A 3 -24.78 -8.69 -2.14
C PHE A 3 -23.73 -8.31 -3.19
N LEU A 4 -22.85 -9.25 -3.57
CA LEU A 4 -21.79 -9.00 -4.54
C LEU A 4 -22.34 -8.82 -5.96
N GLY A 5 -23.34 -9.61 -6.36
CA GLY A 5 -24.03 -9.41 -7.63
C GLY A 5 -24.83 -8.10 -7.65
N TRP A 6 -25.40 -7.68 -6.52
CA TRP A 6 -26.03 -6.36 -6.41
C TRP A 6 -25.02 -5.22 -6.61
N LEU A 7 -23.82 -5.32 -6.03
CA LEU A 7 -22.72 -4.36 -6.21
C LEU A 7 -22.33 -4.20 -7.69
N GLU A 8 -22.17 -5.33 -8.39
CA GLU A 8 -21.84 -5.38 -9.83
C GLU A 8 -22.94 -4.79 -10.72
N GLY A 9 -24.21 -4.94 -10.31
CA GLY A 9 -25.36 -4.42 -11.05
C GLY A 9 -25.62 -2.93 -10.87
N THR A 10 -24.84 -2.22 -10.04
CA THR A 10 -25.05 -0.78 -9.82
C THR A 10 -24.67 0.05 -11.05
N SER A 11 -25.37 1.18 -11.27
CA SER A 11 -25.02 2.13 -12.33
C SER A 11 -23.59 2.68 -12.19
N TYR A 12 -23.10 2.78 -10.95
CA TYR A 12 -21.73 3.14 -10.65
C TYR A 12 -20.73 2.08 -11.14
N ALA A 13 -20.94 0.80 -10.81
CA ALA A 13 -20.10 -0.29 -11.31
C ALA A 13 -20.09 -0.34 -12.84
N GLY A 14 -21.26 -0.16 -13.47
CA GLY A 14 -21.38 -0.04 -14.93
C GLY A 14 -20.57 1.14 -15.50
N TRP A 15 -20.61 2.31 -14.87
CA TRP A 15 -19.82 3.47 -15.29
C TRP A 15 -18.31 3.21 -15.15
N VAL A 16 -17.86 2.61 -14.05
CA VAL A 16 -16.44 2.28 -13.86
C VAL A 16 -15.98 1.24 -14.88
N ALA A 17 -16.78 0.21 -15.16
CA ALA A 17 -16.41 -0.89 -16.04
C ALA A 17 -16.47 -0.54 -17.53
N ALA A 18 -17.54 0.16 -17.96
CA ALA A 18 -17.88 0.30 -19.37
C ALA A 18 -17.56 1.68 -19.96
N SER A 19 -17.33 2.70 -19.12
CA SER A 19 -16.98 4.03 -19.64
C SER A 19 -15.48 4.18 -19.89
N LEU A 20 -15.14 4.93 -20.94
CA LEU A 20 -13.74 5.24 -21.28
C LEU A 20 -12.99 5.92 -20.12
N TRP A 21 -13.70 6.78 -19.39
CA TRP A 21 -13.11 7.59 -18.32
C TRP A 21 -13.12 6.89 -16.96
N GLY A 22 -14.17 6.14 -16.62
CA GLY A 22 -14.32 5.50 -15.32
C GLY A 22 -13.16 4.55 -15.01
N TRP A 23 -12.90 3.60 -15.91
CA TRP A 23 -11.79 2.67 -15.76
C TRP A 23 -10.43 3.39 -15.76
N ALA A 24 -10.21 4.28 -16.73
CA ALA A 24 -8.94 4.98 -16.89
C ALA A 24 -8.60 5.85 -15.67
N ILE A 25 -9.55 6.62 -15.15
CA ILE A 25 -9.37 7.48 -13.97
C ILE A 25 -9.10 6.62 -12.73
N MET A 26 -9.94 5.60 -12.49
CA MET A 26 -9.78 4.76 -11.29
C MET A 26 -8.45 4.03 -11.30
N LEU A 27 -8.06 3.45 -12.44
CA LEU A 27 -6.80 2.74 -12.57
C LEU A 27 -5.59 3.68 -12.45
N SER A 28 -5.66 4.88 -13.03
CA SER A 28 -4.58 5.87 -12.96
C SER A 28 -4.38 6.38 -11.53
N LEU A 29 -5.47 6.73 -10.84
CA LEU A 29 -5.42 7.17 -9.44
C LEU A 29 -4.94 6.05 -8.51
N HIS A 30 -5.36 4.80 -8.76
CA HIS A 30 -4.85 3.64 -8.03
C HIS A 30 -3.33 3.48 -8.23
N ALA A 31 -2.84 3.61 -9.47
CA ALA A 31 -1.42 3.55 -9.78
C ALA A 31 -0.61 4.66 -9.09
N ILE A 32 -1.14 5.90 -9.05
CA ILE A 32 -0.51 7.02 -8.33
C ILE A 32 -0.47 6.73 -6.82
N GLY A 33 -1.58 6.24 -6.26
CA GLY A 33 -1.65 5.88 -4.85
C GLY A 33 -0.59 4.84 -4.49
N ILE A 34 -0.47 3.75 -5.27
CA ILE A 34 0.47 2.68 -4.93
C ILE A 34 1.92 3.14 -5.12
N ALA A 35 2.20 3.97 -6.12
CA ALA A 35 3.51 4.58 -6.31
C ALA A 35 3.90 5.46 -5.10
N ALA A 36 2.96 6.24 -4.57
CA ALA A 36 3.19 7.05 -3.37
C ALA A 36 3.49 6.18 -2.14
N ILE A 37 2.71 5.11 -1.91
CA ILE A 37 2.93 4.21 -0.77
C ILE A 37 4.28 3.53 -0.87
N VAL A 38 4.51 2.81 -1.98
CA VAL A 38 5.71 2.00 -2.19
C VAL A 38 6.95 2.89 -2.20
N GLY A 39 6.91 4.02 -2.90
CA GLY A 39 8.03 4.96 -2.97
C GLY A 39 8.45 5.47 -1.59
N ILE A 40 7.50 5.98 -0.79
CA ILE A 40 7.80 6.48 0.56
C ILE A 40 8.29 5.35 1.47
N VAL A 41 7.63 4.20 1.46
CA VAL A 41 8.02 3.04 2.28
C VAL A 41 9.43 2.57 1.95
N PHE A 42 9.78 2.51 0.66
CA PHE A 42 11.11 2.07 0.23
C PHE A 42 12.19 3.08 0.63
N VAL A 43 11.94 4.38 0.49
CA VAL A 43 12.88 5.42 0.95
C VAL A 43 13.13 5.31 2.45
N VAL A 44 12.07 5.17 3.25
CA VAL A 44 12.19 4.98 4.71
C VAL A 44 12.95 3.68 5.02
N SER A 45 12.61 2.59 4.33
CA SER A 45 13.22 1.28 4.53
C SER A 45 14.71 1.28 4.20
N PHE A 46 15.12 1.86 3.06
CA PHE A 46 16.52 2.01 2.69
C PHE A 46 17.31 2.78 3.74
N ARG A 47 16.71 3.85 4.28
CA ARG A 47 17.36 4.60 5.36
C ARG A 47 17.52 3.77 6.63
N LEU A 48 16.53 2.98 7.00
CA LEU A 48 16.61 2.06 8.14
C LEU A 48 17.62 0.93 7.94
N LEU A 49 17.82 0.48 6.70
CA LEU A 49 18.85 -0.49 6.32
C LEU A 49 20.26 0.12 6.27
N GLY A 50 20.41 1.42 6.53
CA GLY A 50 21.70 2.09 6.62
C GLY A 50 22.19 2.75 5.34
N LEU A 51 21.35 2.84 4.29
CA LEU A 51 21.60 3.71 3.14
C LEU A 51 21.25 5.17 3.49
N TYR A 52 21.75 6.13 2.72
CA TYR A 52 21.39 7.55 2.85
C TYR A 52 21.51 8.12 4.29
N LYS A 53 22.55 7.71 5.04
CA LYS A 53 22.74 8.04 6.47
C LYS A 53 22.75 9.55 6.79
N SER A 54 22.93 10.41 5.79
CA SER A 54 22.83 11.87 5.92
C SER A 54 21.42 12.36 6.25
N ILE A 55 20.38 11.56 5.99
CA ILE A 55 18.99 11.90 6.32
C ILE A 55 18.71 11.48 7.77
N PRO A 56 18.25 12.38 8.66
CA PRO A 56 17.85 11.98 10.01
C PRO A 56 16.62 11.07 9.98
N CYS A 57 16.65 9.96 10.73
CA CYS A 57 15.52 9.05 10.89
C CYS A 57 14.29 9.78 11.46
N ALA A 58 14.48 10.76 12.34
CA ALA A 58 13.37 11.52 12.95
C ALA A 58 12.49 12.23 11.90
N SER A 59 13.10 12.72 10.81
CA SER A 59 12.40 13.40 9.72
C SER A 59 11.49 12.47 8.91
N LEU A 60 11.81 11.17 8.85
CA LEU A 60 11.10 10.18 8.03
C LEU A 60 9.67 9.90 8.49
N SER A 61 9.39 10.09 9.79
CA SER A 61 8.07 9.84 10.37
C SER A 61 6.93 10.67 9.74
N LYS A 62 7.25 11.89 9.29
CA LYS A 62 6.30 12.79 8.61
C LYS A 62 6.04 12.36 7.16
N TYR A 63 7.06 11.86 6.46
CA TYR A 63 6.88 11.37 5.09
C TYR A 63 5.95 10.16 5.03
N LEU A 64 5.91 9.32 6.07
CA LEU A 64 4.94 8.22 6.16
C LEU A 64 3.47 8.68 6.18
N GLU A 65 3.19 9.95 6.49
CA GLU A 65 1.84 10.52 6.37
C GLU A 65 1.41 10.61 4.90
N ILE A 66 2.34 10.82 3.97
CA ILE A 66 2.10 10.77 2.52
C ILE A 66 1.70 9.35 2.09
N ALA A 67 2.33 8.32 2.67
CA ALA A 67 1.95 6.94 2.39
C ALA A 67 0.50 6.66 2.82
N TRP A 68 0.03 7.22 3.93
CA TRP A 68 -1.37 7.09 4.34
C TRP A 68 -2.36 7.74 3.38
N TYR A 69 -2.04 8.92 2.82
CA TYR A 69 -2.87 9.50 1.76
C TYR A 69 -2.92 8.59 0.53
N GLY A 70 -1.80 7.95 0.17
CA GLY A 70 -1.75 6.94 -0.88
C GLY A 70 -2.60 5.70 -0.57
N VAL A 71 -2.64 5.25 0.69
CA VAL A 71 -3.52 4.15 1.15
C VAL A 71 -4.98 4.53 0.98
N VAL A 72 -5.40 5.72 1.46
CA VAL A 72 -6.78 6.18 1.34
C VAL A 72 -7.20 6.27 -0.13
N LEU A 73 -6.35 6.85 -0.99
CA LEU A 73 -6.61 6.93 -2.43
C LEU A 73 -6.78 5.53 -3.07
N ASN A 74 -5.92 4.57 -2.70
CA ASN A 74 -6.00 3.20 -3.17
C ASN A 74 -7.23 2.45 -2.66
N VAL A 75 -7.66 2.69 -1.43
CA VAL A 75 -8.88 2.07 -0.89
C VAL A 75 -10.10 2.55 -1.67
N ILE A 76 -10.22 3.87 -1.87
CA ILE A 76 -11.35 4.44 -2.62
C ILE A 76 -11.37 3.87 -4.05
N THR A 77 -10.28 4.03 -4.78
CA THR A 77 -10.18 3.58 -6.18
C THR A 77 -10.24 2.06 -6.33
N GLY A 78 -9.66 1.32 -5.38
CA GLY A 78 -9.66 -0.14 -5.36
C GLY A 78 -11.05 -0.71 -5.10
N LEU A 79 -11.83 -0.10 -4.19
CA LEU A 79 -13.24 -0.45 -3.99
C LEU A 79 -14.06 -0.14 -5.24
N SER A 80 -13.81 0.99 -5.90
CA SER A 80 -14.45 1.32 -7.19
C SER A 80 -14.17 0.31 -8.29
N ILE A 81 -12.93 -0.16 -8.41
CA ILE A 81 -12.58 -1.21 -9.39
C ILE A 81 -13.19 -2.56 -8.96
N PHE A 82 -13.18 -2.86 -7.66
CA PHE A 82 -13.74 -4.09 -7.12
C PHE A 82 -15.24 -4.23 -7.42
N THR A 83 -16.01 -3.13 -7.41
CA THR A 83 -17.46 -3.20 -7.71
C THR A 83 -17.74 -3.71 -9.13
N THR A 84 -16.78 -3.65 -10.05
CA THR A 84 -16.99 -4.08 -11.44
C THR A 84 -17.06 -5.61 -11.60
N GLN A 85 -16.36 -6.37 -10.75
CA GLN A 85 -16.27 -7.83 -10.79
C GLN A 85 -16.08 -8.43 -9.38
N ALA A 86 -16.89 -7.98 -8.43
CA ALA A 86 -16.79 -8.33 -7.01
C ALA A 86 -16.82 -9.85 -6.75
N THR A 87 -17.67 -10.58 -7.47
CA THR A 87 -17.84 -12.04 -7.38
C THR A 87 -16.60 -12.79 -7.85
N TYR A 88 -15.92 -12.29 -8.88
CA TYR A 88 -14.63 -12.82 -9.34
C TYR A 88 -13.54 -12.58 -8.30
N TYR A 89 -13.37 -11.33 -7.86
CA TYR A 89 -12.27 -10.94 -6.98
C TYR A 89 -12.26 -11.71 -5.65
N ILE A 90 -13.40 -11.94 -5.00
CA ILE A 90 -13.43 -12.65 -3.71
C ILE A 90 -13.00 -14.12 -3.78
N THR A 91 -13.02 -14.73 -4.96
CA THR A 91 -12.62 -16.12 -5.18
C THR A 91 -11.24 -16.24 -5.83
N SER A 92 -10.69 -15.12 -6.32
CA SER A 92 -9.37 -15.04 -6.94
C SER A 92 -8.27 -15.11 -5.89
N LEU A 93 -7.45 -16.18 -5.93
CA LEU A 93 -6.31 -16.35 -5.04
C LEU A 93 -5.32 -15.15 -5.09
N PRO A 94 -4.93 -14.62 -6.28
CA PRO A 94 -4.11 -13.41 -6.35
C PRO A 94 -4.71 -12.20 -5.63
N PHE A 95 -6.03 -12.01 -5.72
CA PHE A 95 -6.72 -10.92 -5.01
C PHE A 95 -6.67 -11.11 -3.49
N LEU A 96 -6.96 -12.32 -3.00
CA LEU A 96 -6.91 -12.62 -1.57
C LEU A 96 -5.51 -12.37 -1.00
N LEU A 97 -4.46 -12.87 -1.67
CA LEU A 97 -3.07 -12.61 -1.29
C LEU A 97 -2.75 -11.11 -1.30
N LYS A 98 -3.18 -10.37 -2.32
CA LYS A 98 -3.01 -8.92 -2.40
C LYS A 98 -3.57 -8.23 -1.15
N ILE A 99 -4.81 -8.53 -0.78
CA ILE A 99 -5.46 -7.93 0.38
C ILE A 99 -4.73 -8.30 1.69
N THR A 100 -4.31 -9.56 1.85
CA THR A 100 -3.52 -9.99 3.01
C THR A 100 -2.21 -9.20 3.14
N PHE A 101 -1.45 -9.05 2.05
CA PHE A 101 -0.21 -8.28 2.07
C PHE A 101 -0.42 -6.77 2.27
N ILE A 102 -1.51 -6.20 1.74
CA ILE A 102 -1.88 -4.80 2.02
C ILE A 102 -2.18 -4.60 3.50
N ILE A 103 -2.93 -5.51 4.14
CA ILE A 103 -3.23 -5.42 5.58
C ILE A 103 -1.94 -5.47 6.39
N PHE A 104 -1.07 -6.44 6.13
CA PHE A 104 0.23 -6.52 6.81
C PHE A 104 1.12 -5.31 6.53
N GLY A 105 1.12 -4.80 5.30
CA GLY A 105 1.83 -3.58 4.91
C GLY A 105 1.35 -2.36 5.68
N CYS A 106 0.04 -2.16 5.81
CA CYS A 106 -0.55 -1.03 6.55
C CYS A 106 -0.25 -1.12 8.04
N VAL A 107 -0.38 -2.31 8.64
CA VAL A 107 -0.02 -2.54 10.05
C VAL A 107 1.47 -2.26 10.27
N ASN A 108 2.33 -2.71 9.36
CA ASN A 108 3.77 -2.43 9.43
C ASN A 108 4.06 -0.93 9.33
N ILE A 109 3.45 -0.20 8.38
CA ILE A 109 3.59 1.28 8.28
C ILE A 109 3.17 1.96 9.58
N ALA A 110 2.01 1.61 10.14
CA ALA A 110 1.51 2.19 11.38
C ALA A 110 2.50 2.00 12.53
N TYR A 111 3.01 0.78 12.66
CA TYR A 111 3.95 0.41 13.69
C TYR A 111 5.32 1.08 13.49
N MET A 112 5.85 1.06 12.26
CA MET A 112 7.09 1.75 11.88
C MET A 112 7.01 3.25 12.14
N GLN A 113 5.89 3.89 11.80
CA GLN A 113 5.68 5.31 12.07
C GLN A 113 5.66 5.61 13.57
N LYS A 114 5.00 4.77 14.37
CA LYS A 114 4.97 4.89 15.83
C LYS A 114 6.38 4.77 16.44
N VAL A 115 7.16 3.79 16.00
CA VAL A 115 8.54 3.59 16.46
C VAL A 115 9.42 4.77 16.05
N LEU A 116 9.32 5.23 14.81
CA LEU A 116 10.08 6.41 14.35
C LEU A 116 9.73 7.67 15.14
N LYS A 117 8.45 7.92 15.42
CA LYS A 117 8.02 9.06 16.24
C LYS A 117 8.56 9.01 17.67
N ARG A 118 8.72 7.81 18.24
CA ARG A 118 9.19 7.61 19.62
C ARG A 118 10.71 7.59 19.75
N ASP A 119 11.39 6.84 18.88
CA ASP A 119 12.78 6.41 19.11
C ASP A 119 13.79 7.00 18.13
N ALA A 120 13.36 7.57 17.00
CA ALA A 120 14.28 7.93 15.92
C ALA A 120 15.31 9.01 16.32
N GLY A 121 14.95 9.94 17.21
CA GLY A 121 15.89 10.92 17.74
C GLY A 121 17.09 10.28 18.44
N ASN A 122 16.84 9.22 19.23
CA ASN A 122 17.90 8.47 19.91
C ASN A 122 18.79 7.73 18.92
N TRP A 123 18.20 7.19 17.84
CA TRP A 123 18.94 6.48 16.79
C TRP A 123 19.86 7.42 16.00
N ASP A 124 19.40 8.64 15.75
CA ASP A 124 20.18 9.68 15.07
C ASP A 124 21.38 10.12 15.93
N THR A 125 21.19 10.31 17.24
CA THR A 125 22.28 10.63 18.19
C THR A 125 23.29 9.47 18.31
N ALA A 126 22.79 8.23 18.42
CA ALA A 126 23.64 7.03 18.48
C ALA A 126 24.27 6.65 17.13
N LYS A 127 23.86 7.30 16.04
CA LYS A 127 24.24 6.96 14.64
C LYS A 127 24.01 5.49 14.29
N ALA A 128 23.05 4.84 14.93
CA ALA A 128 22.79 3.42 14.81
C ALA A 128 21.28 3.13 14.85
N VAL A 129 20.80 2.38 13.87
CA VAL A 129 19.43 1.87 13.84
C VAL A 129 19.44 0.47 14.49
N PRO A 130 18.58 0.19 15.47
CA PRO A 130 18.52 -1.12 16.11
C PRO A 130 18.04 -2.20 15.14
N THR A 131 18.38 -3.47 15.39
CA THR A 131 17.98 -4.63 14.57
C THR A 131 16.48 -4.67 14.31
N PHE A 132 15.70 -4.24 15.29
CA PHE A 132 14.25 -4.16 15.16
C PHE A 132 13.78 -3.22 14.05
N GLY A 133 14.42 -2.04 13.88
CA GLY A 133 14.11 -1.11 12.79
C GLY A 133 14.48 -1.69 11.41
N ILE A 134 15.57 -2.45 11.34
CA ILE A 134 16.01 -3.17 10.13
C ILE A 134 14.99 -4.24 9.74
N VAL A 135 14.47 -5.00 10.72
CA VAL A 135 13.43 -6.02 10.49
C VAL A 135 12.14 -5.38 9.98
N LEU A 136 11.70 -4.27 10.59
CA LEU A 136 10.51 -3.55 10.12
C LEU A 136 10.63 -3.10 8.67
N ALA A 137 11.79 -2.54 8.29
CA ALA A 137 12.10 -2.15 6.92
C ALA A 137 12.01 -3.35 5.95
N GLY A 138 12.67 -4.47 6.29
CA GLY A 138 12.64 -5.68 5.47
C GLY A 138 11.22 -6.25 5.29
N CYS A 139 10.45 -6.34 6.37
CA CYS A 139 9.05 -6.78 6.30
C CYS A 139 8.19 -5.84 5.46
N SER A 140 8.38 -4.52 5.59
CA SER A 140 7.61 -3.54 4.83
C SER A 140 7.87 -3.66 3.34
N MET A 141 9.15 -3.74 2.95
CA MET A 141 9.54 -3.97 1.55
C MET A 141 8.91 -5.26 1.01
N LEU A 142 8.98 -6.36 1.76
CA LEU A 142 8.40 -7.64 1.36
C LEU A 142 6.88 -7.54 1.16
N PHE A 143 6.15 -6.98 2.12
CA PHE A 143 4.69 -6.88 2.04
C PHE A 143 4.25 -6.04 0.85
N TRP A 144 4.86 -4.88 0.64
CA TRP A 144 4.49 -4.00 -0.47
C TRP A 144 4.93 -4.55 -1.84
N THR A 145 6.08 -5.19 -1.93
CA THR A 145 6.48 -5.91 -3.15
C THR A 145 5.49 -7.02 -3.48
N MET A 146 5.12 -7.85 -2.50
CA MET A 146 4.17 -8.92 -2.72
C MET A 146 2.79 -8.40 -3.11
N ALA A 147 2.30 -7.34 -2.48
CA ALA A 147 1.03 -6.70 -2.85
C ALA A 147 1.02 -6.18 -4.31
N VAL A 148 2.15 -5.64 -4.79
CA VAL A 148 2.28 -5.21 -6.20
C VAL A 148 2.30 -6.42 -7.14
N ILE A 149 3.08 -7.45 -6.84
CA ILE A 149 3.19 -8.67 -7.67
C ILE A 149 1.82 -9.35 -7.77
N THR A 150 1.17 -9.64 -6.63
CA THR A 150 -0.14 -10.30 -6.62
C THR A 150 -1.21 -9.42 -7.26
N GLY A 151 -1.11 -8.09 -7.10
CA GLY A 151 -1.99 -7.15 -7.79
C GLY A 151 -1.87 -7.20 -9.31
N ARG A 152 -0.65 -7.40 -9.84
CA ARG A 152 -0.45 -7.57 -11.28
C ARG A 152 -0.91 -8.94 -11.79
N LEU A 153 -0.74 -9.99 -10.99
CA LEU A 153 -1.17 -11.35 -11.34
C LEU A 153 -2.68 -11.46 -11.58
N ILE A 154 -3.50 -10.62 -10.93
CA ILE A 154 -4.96 -10.54 -11.16
C ILE A 154 -5.30 -10.28 -12.65
N ALA A 155 -4.45 -9.58 -13.39
CA ALA A 155 -4.69 -9.27 -14.81
C ALA A 155 -4.32 -10.42 -15.75
N TYR A 156 -3.64 -11.46 -15.26
CA TYR A 156 -3.08 -12.55 -16.08
C TYR A 156 -3.66 -13.93 -15.74
N MET A 157 -4.32 -14.04 -14.58
CA MET A 157 -4.99 -15.25 -14.08
C MET A 157 -6.49 -15.00 -14.02
#